data_AF-A0A381KMW5-F1
#
_entry.id   AF-A0A381KMW5-F1
#
_cell.length_a   1.000
_cell.length_b   1.000
_cell.length_c   1.000
_cell.angle_alpha   90.00
_cell.angle_beta   90.00
_cell.angle_gamma   90.00
#
_symmetry.space_group_name_H-M   'P 1'
#
loop_
_entity.id
_entity.type
_entity.pdbx_description
1 polymer ?
#
loop_
_entity_poly.entity_id
_entity_poly.type
_entity_poly.pdbx_seq_one_letter_code
_entity_poly.pdbx_strand_id
1 'polypeptide(L)'
;MKSVKNLPKSNDHMFLAQSEESIKHMLSQWKIQNLPGDIRLIHTIPSYTRFDGPLFRQCAEDVLNTWDVISTSLIDINKIRRVSTDLKGTIRRQNAMFYEIGFVLDVPCQNIIGTFKNDVYFPNHAGRENASPVGKVINSAALFEHISSGERKLKSNGERLPPVVGGYNQISSPMEILNSTNNYKHNEILVIGKSGVNIYKGLPATDRIEVIAIVISPKVIPRNHSENVEFKRRWNIIKNNLAGLNPNVPCQFI
;
A
#
# COMPACT_ATOMS: atom_id res chain seq x y z
N MET A 1 -30.37 -34.23 33.37
CA MET A 1 -29.50 -33.05 33.57
C MET A 1 -28.24 -33.22 32.72
N LYS A 2 -28.18 -32.60 31.54
CA LYS A 2 -26.97 -32.57 30.70
C LYS A 2 -26.23 -31.28 31.00
N SER A 3 -24.97 -31.39 31.43
CA SER A 3 -24.13 -30.26 31.79
C SER A 3 -23.93 -29.33 30.60
N VAL A 4 -24.36 -28.09 30.75
CA VAL A 4 -24.00 -26.98 29.86
C VAL A 4 -22.49 -26.78 30.02
N LYS A 5 -21.72 -27.15 29.00
CA LYS A 5 -20.30 -26.80 28.92
C LYS A 5 -20.24 -25.29 28.74
N ASN A 6 -19.72 -24.60 29.75
CA ASN A 6 -19.36 -23.19 29.70
C ASN A 6 -18.51 -22.94 28.45
N LEU A 7 -19.03 -22.12 27.53
CA LEU A 7 -18.22 -21.49 26.49
C LEU A 7 -17.17 -20.62 27.17
N PRO A 8 -15.89 -20.67 26.75
CA PRO A 8 -14.88 -19.76 27.27
C PRO A 8 -15.30 -18.32 26.94
N LYS A 9 -15.31 -17.48 27.97
CA LYS A 9 -15.42 -16.02 27.82
C LYS A 9 -14.21 -15.52 27.02
N SER A 10 -14.47 -14.48 26.23
CA SER A 10 -13.56 -13.79 25.32
C SER A 10 -12.11 -13.73 25.80
N ASN A 11 -11.22 -14.38 25.07
CA ASN A 11 -9.79 -14.07 25.13
C ASN A 11 -9.56 -12.82 24.27
N ASP A 12 -9.25 -11.70 24.91
CA ASP A 12 -8.70 -10.46 24.30
C ASP A 12 -7.25 -10.65 23.80
N HIS A 13 -6.93 -11.84 23.31
CA HIS A 13 -5.69 -12.13 22.62
C HIS A 13 -6.04 -12.39 21.17
N MET A 14 -5.97 -11.32 20.39
CA MET A 14 -5.91 -11.34 18.93
C MET A 14 -5.03 -12.53 18.53
N PHE A 15 -5.57 -13.49 17.78
CA PHE A 15 -4.82 -14.66 17.32
C PHE A 15 -3.76 -14.18 16.34
N LEU A 16 -2.64 -13.70 16.86
CA LEU A 16 -1.47 -13.42 16.07
C LEU A 16 -0.98 -14.76 15.54
N ALA A 17 -0.87 -14.90 14.22
CA ALA A 17 -0.25 -16.07 13.61
C ALA A 17 1.23 -16.23 14.03
N GLN A 18 1.81 -15.19 14.66
CA GLN A 18 3.19 -15.09 15.11
C GLN A 18 3.22 -14.58 16.57
N SER A 19 4.24 -14.95 17.36
CA SER A 19 4.38 -14.38 18.71
C SER A 19 4.62 -12.86 18.68
N GLU A 20 4.28 -12.15 19.76
CA GLU A 20 4.52 -10.71 19.87
C GLU A 20 6.01 -10.36 19.69
N GLU A 21 6.92 -11.16 20.26
CA GLU A 21 8.36 -10.99 20.13
C GLU A 21 8.82 -11.16 18.67
N SER A 22 8.26 -12.14 17.96
CA SER A 22 8.57 -12.38 16.55
C SER A 22 8.12 -11.20 15.69
N ILE A 23 6.91 -10.68 15.92
CA ILE A 23 6.40 -9.50 15.23
C ILE A 23 7.29 -8.28 15.48
N LYS A 24 7.64 -7.99 16.74
CA LYS A 24 8.54 -6.86 17.07
C LYS A 24 9.89 -6.99 16.38
N HIS A 25 10.46 -8.20 16.38
CA HIS A 25 11.72 -8.46 15.71
C HIS A 25 11.60 -8.22 14.19
N MET A 26 10.56 -8.73 13.54
CA MET A 26 10.32 -8.51 12.12
C MET A 26 10.09 -7.04 11.78
N LEU A 27 9.23 -6.33 12.53
CA LEU A 27 8.97 -4.89 12.36
C LEU A 27 10.25 -4.06 12.49
N SER A 28 11.18 -4.46 13.36
CA SER A 28 12.46 -3.75 13.48
C SER A 28 13.25 -3.73 12.17
N GLN A 29 13.11 -4.75 11.31
CA GLN A 29 13.76 -4.80 10.00
C GLN A 29 13.13 -3.86 8.98
N TRP A 30 11.89 -3.43 9.20
CA TRP A 30 11.16 -2.48 8.34
C TRP A 30 11.51 -1.02 8.61
N LYS A 31 12.26 -0.73 9.68
CA LYS A 31 12.76 0.63 9.92
C LYS A 31 13.62 1.09 8.74
N ILE A 32 13.44 2.33 8.31
CA ILE A 32 14.08 2.85 7.09
C ILE A 32 15.61 2.69 7.09
N GLN A 33 16.26 2.87 8.24
CA GLN A 33 17.71 2.68 8.41
C GLN A 33 18.19 1.24 8.21
N ASN A 34 17.29 0.27 8.28
CA ASN A 34 17.57 -1.16 8.12
C ASN A 34 17.20 -1.67 6.71
N LEU A 35 16.54 -0.85 5.89
CA LEU A 35 16.22 -1.21 4.51
C LEU A 35 17.45 -1.04 3.62
N PRO A 36 17.77 -2.01 2.73
CA PRO A 36 18.94 -1.90 1.87
C PRO A 36 18.74 -0.85 0.78
N GLY A 37 19.71 0.06 0.61
CA GLY A 37 19.77 0.99 -0.52
C GLY A 37 18.49 1.79 -0.75
N ASP A 38 17.98 1.77 -1.99
CA ASP A 38 16.80 2.51 -2.42
C ASP A 38 15.49 1.69 -2.35
N ILE A 39 15.44 0.73 -1.42
CA ILE A 39 14.22 -0.03 -1.13
C ILE A 39 13.27 0.83 -0.30
N ARG A 40 12.05 1.05 -0.77
CA ARG A 40 11.04 1.87 -0.09
C ARG A 40 9.63 1.32 -0.27
N LEU A 41 8.75 1.70 0.66
CA LEU A 41 7.31 1.53 0.48
C LEU A 41 6.78 2.59 -0.49
N ILE A 42 5.86 2.17 -1.37
CA ILE A 42 5.24 3.04 -2.35
C ILE A 42 3.73 2.80 -2.39
N HIS A 43 2.95 3.88 -2.34
CA HIS A 43 1.53 3.85 -2.70
C HIS A 43 1.38 4.34 -4.14
N THR A 44 0.60 3.65 -4.97
CA THR A 44 0.47 4.03 -6.39
C THR A 44 -0.96 4.36 -6.78
N ILE A 45 -1.13 5.36 -7.64
CA ILE A 45 -2.43 5.74 -8.20
C ILE A 45 -2.39 5.79 -9.73
N PRO A 46 -3.50 5.44 -10.41
CA PRO A 46 -3.58 5.50 -11.86
C PRO A 46 -3.68 6.92 -12.39
N SER A 47 -2.98 7.18 -13.48
CA SER A 47 -2.99 8.46 -14.20
C SER A 47 -4.29 8.77 -14.97
N TYR A 48 -5.23 7.81 -15.06
CA TYR A 48 -6.48 7.95 -15.80
C TYR A 48 -7.68 8.33 -14.93
N THR A 49 -7.50 8.53 -13.62
CA THR A 49 -8.58 8.90 -12.67
C THR A 49 -9.09 10.33 -12.81
N ARG A 50 -8.89 10.98 -13.97
CA ARG A 50 -9.33 12.35 -14.28
C ARG A 50 -8.94 13.40 -13.23
N PHE A 51 -7.90 13.15 -12.44
CA PHE A 51 -7.49 14.03 -11.32
C PHE A 51 -8.56 14.16 -10.22
N ASP A 52 -9.46 13.20 -10.09
CA ASP A 52 -10.60 13.29 -9.17
C ASP A 52 -10.33 12.73 -7.78
N GLY A 53 -9.19 12.05 -7.58
CA GLY A 53 -8.77 11.53 -6.28
C GLY A 53 -8.27 12.62 -5.32
N PRO A 54 -8.34 12.39 -3.99
CA PRO A 54 -7.87 13.36 -2.99
C PRO A 54 -6.38 13.70 -3.16
N LEU A 55 -5.56 12.74 -3.60
CA LEU A 55 -4.13 12.91 -3.88
C LEU A 55 -3.83 13.82 -5.09
N PHE A 56 -4.84 14.23 -5.86
CA PHE A 56 -4.73 15.24 -6.93
C PHE A 56 -5.27 16.61 -6.55
N ARG A 57 -5.79 16.75 -5.32
CA ARG A 57 -6.48 17.97 -4.86
C ARG A 57 -5.89 18.54 -3.57
N GLN A 58 -5.14 17.73 -2.82
CA GLN A 58 -4.58 18.08 -1.51
C GLN A 58 -3.15 17.56 -1.39
N CYS A 59 -2.42 18.02 -0.37
CA CYS A 59 -1.13 17.49 0.01
C CYS A 59 -1.24 15.98 0.26
N ALA A 60 -0.36 15.19 -0.35
CA ALA A 60 -0.44 13.74 -0.33
C ALA A 60 -0.21 13.19 1.09
N GLU A 61 0.72 13.80 1.82
CA GLU A 61 1.02 13.45 3.19
C GLU A 61 -0.21 13.62 4.10
N ASP A 62 -0.86 14.78 4.02
CA ASP A 62 -2.05 15.07 4.84
C ASP A 62 -3.20 14.10 4.50
N VAL A 63 -3.39 13.78 3.22
CA VAL A 63 -4.42 12.82 2.78
C VAL A 63 -4.12 11.42 3.32
N LEU A 64 -2.91 10.90 3.12
CA LEU A 64 -2.56 9.52 3.51
C LEU A 64 -2.69 9.33 5.03
N ASN A 65 -2.33 10.34 5.83
CA ASN A 65 -2.46 10.28 7.29
C ASN A 65 -3.92 10.30 7.80
N THR A 66 -4.90 10.55 6.92
CA THR A 66 -6.33 10.41 7.27
C THR A 66 -6.88 9.01 6.98
N TRP A 67 -6.15 8.17 6.24
CA TRP A 67 -6.63 6.86 5.82
C TRP A 67 -6.49 5.83 6.93
N ASP A 68 -7.51 5.00 7.08
CA ASP A 68 -7.51 3.93 8.07
C ASP A 68 -6.46 2.86 7.71
N VAL A 69 -6.45 2.40 6.46
CA VAL A 69 -5.41 1.52 5.90
C VAL A 69 -5.06 1.95 4.48
N ILE A 70 -3.75 1.94 4.18
CA ILE A 70 -3.14 2.21 2.90
C ILE A 70 -2.54 0.91 2.39
N SER A 71 -2.94 0.50 1.19
CA SER A 71 -2.25 -0.56 0.44
C SER A 71 -1.02 0.02 -0.25
N THR A 72 0.14 -0.53 0.08
CA THR A 72 1.44 -0.12 -0.45
C THR A 72 2.19 -1.34 -1.01
N SER A 73 3.28 -1.10 -1.75
CA SER A 73 4.21 -2.14 -2.16
C SER A 73 5.62 -1.79 -1.71
N LEU A 74 6.39 -2.78 -1.30
CA LEU A 74 7.84 -2.67 -1.13
C LEU A 74 8.52 -2.84 -2.49
N ILE A 75 9.26 -1.82 -2.93
CA ILE A 75 9.95 -1.84 -4.21
C ILE A 75 11.40 -1.38 -4.05
N ASP A 76 12.23 -1.76 -5.02
CA ASP A 76 13.53 -1.16 -5.25
C ASP A 76 13.38 -0.05 -6.29
N ILE A 77 13.54 1.21 -5.87
CA ILE A 77 13.32 2.40 -6.73
C ILE A 77 14.27 2.38 -7.94
N ASN A 78 15.48 1.85 -7.80
CA ASN A 78 16.44 1.79 -8.91
C ASN A 78 15.98 0.87 -10.04
N LYS A 79 15.12 -0.11 -9.75
CA LYS A 79 14.56 -1.00 -10.77
C LYS A 79 13.50 -0.33 -11.64
N ILE A 80 12.88 0.77 -11.21
CA ILE A 80 11.84 1.49 -11.96
C ILE A 80 12.36 1.98 -13.33
N ARG A 81 13.66 2.31 -13.43
CA ARG A 81 14.31 2.83 -14.65
C ARG A 81 14.42 1.79 -15.78
N ARG A 82 14.21 0.51 -15.50
CA ARG A 82 14.40 -0.57 -16.48
C ARG A 82 13.30 -0.54 -17.54
N VAL A 83 13.71 -0.58 -18.81
CA VAL A 83 12.82 -0.67 -19.96
C VAL A 83 13.04 -1.97 -20.71
N SER A 84 11.98 -2.51 -21.29
CA SER A 84 12.02 -3.67 -22.17
C SER A 84 11.12 -3.44 -23.37
N THR A 85 11.48 -4.04 -24.49
CA THR A 85 10.71 -3.97 -25.73
C THR A 85 9.84 -5.22 -25.83
N ASP A 86 8.52 -5.09 -25.95
CA ASP A 86 7.63 -6.24 -26.11
C ASP A 86 7.67 -6.83 -27.54
N LEU A 87 6.98 -7.94 -27.79
CA LEU A 87 6.97 -8.60 -29.11
C LEU A 87 6.35 -7.74 -30.23
N LYS A 88 5.55 -6.72 -29.87
CA LYS A 88 5.02 -5.71 -30.82
C LYS A 88 5.99 -4.52 -30.96
N GLY A 89 7.11 -4.61 -30.26
CA GLY A 89 8.20 -3.67 -30.07
C GLY A 89 7.84 -2.42 -29.25
N THR A 90 6.74 -2.45 -28.49
CA THR A 90 6.37 -1.36 -27.58
C THR A 90 7.41 -1.28 -26.48
N ILE A 91 7.95 -0.09 -26.23
CA ILE A 91 8.87 0.12 -25.10
C ILE A 91 8.02 0.22 -23.84
N ARG A 92 8.21 -0.74 -22.94
CA ARG A 92 7.52 -0.82 -21.65
C ARG A 92 8.49 -0.69 -20.50
N ARG A 93 8.11 0.07 -19.48
CA ARG A 93 8.83 0.09 -18.22
C ARG A 93 8.51 -1.17 -17.42
N GLN A 94 9.55 -1.81 -16.93
CA GLN A 94 9.46 -2.88 -15.95
C GLN A 94 9.56 -2.26 -14.57
N ASN A 95 8.51 -1.55 -14.16
CA ASN A 95 8.40 -1.05 -12.81
C ASN A 95 7.57 -2.04 -11.97
N ALA A 96 8.02 -2.31 -10.74
CA ALA A 96 7.26 -3.11 -9.78
C ALA A 96 6.02 -2.35 -9.24
N MET A 97 5.76 -1.15 -9.76
CA MET A 97 4.64 -0.30 -9.41
C MET A 97 3.34 -0.81 -10.04
N PHE A 98 2.27 -0.82 -9.25
CA PHE A 98 0.96 -1.22 -9.75
C PHE A 98 0.40 -0.18 -10.74
N TYR A 99 0.55 1.12 -10.45
CA TYR A 99 0.16 2.23 -11.34
C TYR A 99 1.33 3.17 -11.69
N GLU A 100 1.09 4.18 -12.53
CA GLU A 100 2.16 5.04 -13.08
C GLU A 100 2.65 6.13 -12.13
N ILE A 101 1.83 6.55 -11.17
CA ILE A 101 2.16 7.60 -10.22
C ILE A 101 2.36 6.92 -8.87
N GLY A 102 3.53 7.12 -8.26
CA GLY A 102 3.88 6.53 -6.99
C GLY A 102 4.31 7.57 -5.97
N PHE A 103 3.79 7.45 -4.76
CA PHE A 103 4.17 8.21 -3.57
C PHE A 103 5.10 7.33 -2.75
N VAL A 104 6.37 7.69 -2.72
CA VAL A 104 7.39 7.00 -1.93
C VAL A 104 7.24 7.46 -0.49
N LEU A 105 7.11 6.50 0.42
CA LEU A 105 6.72 6.77 1.81
C LEU A 105 7.88 6.44 2.76
N ASP A 106 8.08 7.29 3.76
CA ASP A 106 8.72 6.89 5.01
C ASP A 106 7.63 6.51 6.01
N VAL A 107 7.62 5.24 6.39
CA VAL A 107 6.57 4.65 7.20
C VAL A 107 7.20 4.18 8.51
N PRO A 108 6.78 4.75 9.66
CA PRO A 108 7.18 4.22 10.95
C PRO A 108 6.80 2.74 11.06
N CYS A 109 7.72 1.88 11.50
CA CYS A 109 7.49 0.44 11.45
C CYS A 109 6.24 0.01 12.25
N GLN A 110 5.90 0.73 13.31
CA GLN A 110 4.69 0.47 14.10
C GLN A 110 3.37 0.74 13.35
N ASN A 111 3.40 1.40 12.19
CA ASN A 111 2.23 1.61 11.33
C ASN A 111 1.93 0.41 10.42
N ILE A 112 2.85 -0.54 10.25
CA ILE A 112 2.65 -1.70 9.37
C ILE A 112 1.76 -2.72 10.09
N ILE A 113 0.65 -3.13 9.47
CA ILE A 113 -0.27 -4.14 10.00
C ILE A 113 0.10 -5.53 9.47
N GLY A 114 0.45 -5.61 8.19
CA GLY A 114 0.59 -6.87 7.48
C GLY A 114 1.46 -6.75 6.26
N THR A 115 2.22 -7.79 5.96
CA THR A 115 3.17 -7.82 4.85
C THR A 115 2.97 -9.09 4.04
N PHE A 116 2.69 -8.96 2.75
CA PHE A 116 2.31 -10.10 1.92
C PHE A 116 3.08 -10.15 0.62
N LYS A 117 3.55 -11.34 0.26
CA LYS A 117 4.31 -11.60 -0.97
C LYS A 117 3.49 -11.38 -2.25
N ASN A 118 2.16 -11.35 -2.14
CA ASN A 118 1.23 -11.13 -3.25
C ASN A 118 0.12 -10.17 -2.79
N ASP A 119 -0.58 -9.55 -3.74
CA ASP A 119 -1.86 -8.86 -3.50
C ASP A 119 -2.83 -9.77 -2.74
N VAL A 120 -3.27 -9.30 -1.56
CA VAL A 120 -4.18 -10.03 -0.68
C VAL A 120 -5.61 -9.59 -0.80
N TYR A 121 -5.94 -8.68 -1.71
CA TYR A 121 -7.30 -8.22 -1.96
C TYR A 121 -7.90 -7.57 -0.71
N PHE A 122 -7.10 -6.80 0.03
CA PHE A 122 -7.53 -6.19 1.29
C PHE A 122 -8.69 -5.19 1.08
N PRO A 123 -9.75 -5.22 1.90
CA PRO A 123 -10.87 -4.29 1.82
C PRO A 123 -10.55 -2.96 2.55
N ASN A 124 -9.70 -2.11 1.95
CA ASN A 124 -9.16 -0.86 2.53
C ASN A 124 -10.21 0.10 3.15
N HIS A 125 -11.46 0.04 2.69
CA HIS A 125 -12.54 0.95 3.10
C HIS A 125 -13.74 0.22 3.69
N ALA A 126 -13.50 -0.97 4.26
CA ALA A 126 -14.53 -1.71 4.95
C ALA A 126 -15.24 -0.85 6.01
N GLY A 127 -16.57 -0.94 6.06
CA GLY A 127 -17.36 -0.17 7.01
C GLY A 127 -17.63 1.28 6.62
N ARG A 128 -17.21 1.71 5.44
CA ARG A 128 -17.58 3.01 4.84
C ARG A 128 -18.64 2.84 3.76
N GLU A 129 -19.47 3.86 3.63
CA GLU A 129 -20.46 3.95 2.57
C GLU A 129 -19.79 3.80 1.19
N ASN A 130 -20.38 2.95 0.34
CA ASN A 130 -19.86 2.59 -0.99
C ASN A 130 -18.42 2.05 -1.01
N ALA A 131 -17.88 1.59 0.13
CA ALA A 131 -16.47 1.22 0.27
C ALA A 131 -15.51 2.30 -0.27
N SER A 132 -15.86 3.56 -0.02
CA SER A 132 -15.13 4.73 -0.51
C SER A 132 -14.24 5.36 0.57
N PRO A 133 -13.03 5.84 0.23
CA PRO A 133 -12.16 6.54 1.19
C PRO A 133 -12.80 7.83 1.74
N VAL A 134 -13.68 8.46 0.94
CA VAL A 134 -14.41 9.68 1.32
C VAL A 134 -15.83 9.37 1.83
N GLY A 135 -16.22 8.10 1.85
CA GLY A 135 -17.53 7.66 2.34
C GLY A 135 -17.66 7.82 3.85
N LYS A 136 -18.89 8.10 4.32
CA LYS A 136 -19.20 8.15 5.75
C LYS A 136 -18.97 6.78 6.39
N VAL A 137 -18.50 6.77 7.63
CA VAL A 137 -18.41 5.53 8.43
C VAL A 137 -19.82 5.06 8.79
N ILE A 138 -20.15 3.84 8.37
CA ILE A 138 -21.45 3.17 8.63
C ILE A 138 -21.29 1.93 9.53
N ASN A 139 -20.10 1.34 9.58
CA ASN A 139 -19.72 0.31 10.54
C ASN A 139 -18.25 0.49 10.92
N SER A 140 -17.99 1.05 12.11
CA SER A 140 -16.63 1.32 12.59
C SER A 140 -15.83 0.07 12.94
N ALA A 141 -16.49 -1.07 13.19
CA ALA A 141 -15.84 -2.34 13.53
C ALA A 141 -15.41 -3.16 12.30
N ALA A 142 -16.03 -2.92 11.13
CA ALA A 142 -15.84 -3.76 9.95
C ALA A 142 -14.37 -3.95 9.54
N LEU A 143 -13.59 -2.87 9.57
CA LEU A 143 -12.17 -2.95 9.18
C LEU A 143 -11.37 -3.86 10.12
N PHE A 144 -11.62 -3.77 11.43
CA PHE A 144 -11.00 -4.64 12.43
C PHE A 144 -11.45 -6.11 12.26
N GLU A 145 -12.73 -6.34 11.96
CA GLU A 145 -13.27 -7.67 11.68
C GLU A 145 -12.61 -8.29 10.44
N HIS A 146 -12.39 -7.50 9.38
CA HIS A 146 -11.65 -7.96 8.19
C HIS A 146 -10.19 -8.27 8.51
N ILE A 147 -9.51 -7.39 9.27
CA ILE A 147 -8.13 -7.63 9.73
C ILE A 147 -8.04 -8.96 10.47
N SER A 148 -8.98 -9.24 11.37
CA SER A 148 -8.96 -10.43 12.22
C SER A 148 -9.38 -11.71 11.48
N SER A 149 -10.41 -11.64 10.64
CA SER A 149 -10.96 -12.80 9.92
C SER A 149 -10.14 -13.20 8.70
N GLY A 150 -9.34 -12.28 8.14
CA GLY A 150 -8.64 -12.49 6.88
C GLY A 150 -9.57 -12.41 5.66
N GLU A 151 -10.81 -11.96 5.83
CA GLU A 151 -11.75 -11.85 4.72
C GLU A 151 -11.27 -10.86 3.65
N ARG A 152 -11.42 -11.26 2.39
CA ARG A 152 -10.93 -10.51 1.22
C ARG A 152 -12.08 -9.79 0.51
N LYS A 153 -11.77 -8.71 -0.21
CA LYS A 153 -12.73 -8.09 -1.14
C LYS A 153 -13.07 -9.08 -2.27
N LEU A 154 -14.29 -8.97 -2.80
CA LEU A 154 -14.70 -9.74 -3.97
C LEU A 154 -13.87 -9.31 -5.19
N LYS A 155 -13.57 -10.26 -6.07
CA LYS A 155 -13.05 -9.93 -7.40
C LYS A 155 -14.11 -9.19 -8.22
N SER A 156 -13.69 -8.53 -9.29
CA SER A 156 -14.60 -7.83 -10.21
C SER A 156 -15.64 -8.73 -10.86
N ASN A 157 -15.35 -10.04 -10.98
CA ASN A 157 -16.28 -11.06 -11.47
C ASN A 157 -17.20 -11.63 -10.38
N GLY A 158 -17.17 -11.07 -9.16
CA GLY A 158 -17.97 -11.53 -8.01
C GLY A 158 -17.39 -12.74 -7.27
N GLU A 159 -16.27 -13.30 -7.72
CA GLU A 159 -15.65 -14.47 -7.07
C GLU A 159 -15.10 -14.12 -5.68
N ARG A 160 -15.41 -14.97 -4.69
CA ARG A 160 -14.89 -14.89 -3.34
C ARG A 160 -13.63 -15.75 -3.21
N LEU A 161 -12.51 -15.10 -2.92
CA LEU A 161 -11.26 -15.79 -2.59
C LEU A 161 -11.30 -16.35 -1.16
N PRO A 162 -10.59 -17.46 -0.88
CA PRO A 162 -10.46 -17.96 0.48
C PRO A 162 -9.79 -16.92 1.39
N PRO A 163 -10.17 -16.85 2.68
CA PRO A 163 -9.60 -15.88 3.61
C PRO A 163 -8.09 -16.07 3.76
N VAL A 164 -7.40 -15.00 4.16
CA VAL A 164 -6.01 -15.07 4.57
C VAL A 164 -5.94 -15.86 5.88
N VAL A 165 -5.32 -17.05 5.85
CA VAL A 165 -5.16 -17.90 7.03
C VAL A 165 -4.38 -17.14 8.11
N GLY A 166 -4.93 -17.04 9.31
CA GLY A 166 -4.33 -16.29 10.42
C GLY A 166 -4.60 -14.78 10.40
N GLY A 167 -5.50 -14.30 9.53
CA GLY A 167 -5.85 -12.88 9.44
C GLY A 167 -4.79 -12.05 8.73
N TYR A 168 -4.89 -10.72 8.79
CA TYR A 168 -3.95 -9.81 8.12
C TYR A 168 -2.78 -9.35 9.01
N ASN A 169 -2.79 -9.63 10.31
CA ASN A 169 -1.70 -9.24 11.21
C ASN A 169 -0.53 -10.23 11.13
N GLN A 170 0.18 -10.20 10.01
CA GLN A 170 1.30 -11.09 9.70
C GLN A 170 2.47 -10.29 9.13
N ILE A 171 3.62 -10.37 9.78
CA ILE A 171 4.83 -9.61 9.40
C ILE A 171 5.93 -10.58 8.96
N SER A 172 6.38 -10.42 7.72
CA SER A 172 7.53 -11.06 7.10
C SER A 172 8.66 -10.04 6.97
N SER A 173 9.89 -10.50 6.76
CA SER A 173 11.01 -9.58 6.53
C SER A 173 10.89 -8.86 5.17
N PRO A 174 11.42 -7.63 5.05
CA PRO A 174 11.47 -6.92 3.76
C PRO A 174 12.15 -7.74 2.65
N MET A 175 13.22 -8.47 2.99
CA MET A 175 13.98 -9.28 2.03
C MET A 175 13.18 -10.49 1.53
N GLU A 176 12.40 -11.15 2.38
CA GLU A 176 11.50 -12.23 1.94
C GLU A 176 10.41 -11.72 1.00
N ILE A 177 9.87 -10.53 1.25
CA ILE A 177 8.90 -9.88 0.36
C ILE A 177 9.56 -9.60 -1.00
N LEU A 178 10.72 -8.94 -1.00
CA LEU A 178 11.40 -8.56 -2.23
C LEU A 178 11.86 -9.76 -3.07
N ASN A 179 12.38 -10.81 -2.45
CA ASN A 179 12.82 -12.02 -3.14
C ASN A 179 11.66 -12.75 -3.83
N SER A 180 10.42 -12.50 -3.41
CA SER A 180 9.22 -13.04 -4.04
C SER A 180 8.55 -12.10 -5.04
N THR A 181 8.97 -10.83 -5.07
CA THR A 181 8.39 -9.78 -5.93
C THR A 181 9.07 -9.79 -7.29
N ASN A 182 8.27 -9.76 -8.36
CA ASN A 182 8.78 -9.60 -9.73
C ASN A 182 7.77 -8.82 -10.58
N ASN A 183 8.06 -8.62 -11.87
CA ASN A 183 7.23 -7.82 -12.77
C ASN A 183 5.79 -8.33 -12.94
N TYR A 184 5.48 -9.55 -12.53
CA TYR A 184 4.16 -10.18 -12.63
C TYR A 184 3.51 -10.44 -11.27
N LYS A 185 4.26 -10.25 -10.18
CA LYS A 185 3.80 -10.52 -8.81
C LYS A 185 4.10 -9.30 -7.95
N HIS A 186 3.05 -8.53 -7.67
CA HIS A 186 3.11 -7.39 -6.78
C HIS A 186 2.88 -7.86 -5.35
N ASN A 187 3.74 -7.41 -4.43
CA ASN A 187 3.50 -7.55 -3.00
C ASN A 187 2.51 -6.49 -2.51
N GLU A 188 1.88 -6.76 -1.36
CA GLU A 188 0.99 -5.83 -0.68
C GLU A 188 1.42 -5.70 0.78
N ILE A 189 1.73 -4.48 1.19
CA ILE A 189 2.05 -4.10 2.56
C ILE A 189 0.95 -3.17 3.05
N LEU A 190 0.28 -3.56 4.13
CA LEU A 190 -0.83 -2.84 4.73
C LEU A 190 -0.31 -1.92 5.82
N VAL A 191 -0.61 -0.64 5.71
CA VAL A 191 -0.11 0.41 6.61
C VAL A 191 -1.25 1.25 7.14
N ILE A 192 -1.28 1.57 8.43
CA ILE A 192 -2.22 2.55 9.00
C ILE A 192 -1.70 3.96 8.77
N GLY A 193 -2.52 4.81 8.14
CA GLY A 193 -2.23 6.24 8.00
C GLY A 193 -2.51 7.04 9.27
N LYS A 194 -3.55 6.64 10.02
CA LYS A 194 -3.97 7.32 11.24
C LYS A 194 -2.96 7.17 12.39
N SER A 195 -2.46 8.30 12.90
CA SER A 195 -1.56 8.35 14.07
C SER A 195 -2.31 8.16 15.41
N GLY A 196 -1.56 7.80 16.46
CA GLY A 196 -2.07 7.68 17.84
C GLY A 196 -2.74 6.33 18.17
N VAL A 197 -2.64 5.33 17.29
CA VAL A 197 -3.21 4.00 17.51
C VAL A 197 -2.11 3.05 18.00
N ASN A 198 -2.31 2.38 19.14
CA ASN A 198 -1.37 1.34 19.58
C ASN A 198 -1.79 -0.02 19.01
N ILE A 199 -1.08 -0.49 17.98
CA ILE A 199 -1.34 -1.79 17.33
C ILE A 199 -0.57 -2.92 18.06
N TYR A 200 0.63 -2.62 18.55
CA TYR A 200 1.57 -3.60 19.08
C TYR A 200 1.99 -3.24 20.50
N LYS A 201 1.64 -4.11 21.44
CA LYS A 201 2.00 -3.95 22.85
C LYS A 201 3.51 -3.73 23.01
N GLY A 202 3.91 -2.64 23.66
CA GLY A 202 5.32 -2.32 23.93
C GLY A 202 6.07 -1.68 22.76
N LEU A 203 5.38 -1.36 21.64
CA LEU A 203 5.86 -0.38 20.66
C LEU A 203 5.15 0.96 20.86
N PRO A 204 5.72 2.07 20.35
CA PRO A 204 5.01 3.34 20.26
C PRO A 204 3.69 3.21 19.50
N ALA A 205 2.77 4.14 19.74
CA ALA A 205 1.59 4.27 18.88
C ALA A 205 2.00 4.63 17.44
N THR A 206 1.11 4.38 16.49
CA THR A 206 1.27 4.80 15.10
C THR A 206 1.60 6.28 15.03
N ASP A 207 2.47 6.64 14.10
CA ASP A 207 2.93 8.01 13.92
C ASP A 207 2.65 8.49 12.50
N ARG A 208 3.00 9.73 12.19
CA ARG A 208 2.81 10.33 10.87
C ARG A 208 3.64 9.57 9.82
N ILE A 209 3.02 9.27 8.68
CA ILE A 209 3.70 8.80 7.47
C ILE A 209 4.17 10.01 6.68
N GLU A 210 5.42 10.01 6.24
CA GLU A 210 5.96 11.09 5.40
C GLU A 210 5.96 10.70 3.92
N VAL A 211 5.70 11.68 3.04
CA VAL A 211 5.86 11.48 1.59
C VAL A 211 7.20 12.06 1.17
N ILE A 212 8.19 11.20 0.94
CA ILE A 212 9.57 11.62 0.68
C ILE A 212 9.87 11.87 -0.81
N ALA A 213 9.07 11.30 -1.71
CA ALA A 213 9.16 11.56 -3.15
C ALA A 213 7.87 11.20 -3.89
N ILE A 214 7.66 11.85 -5.03
CA ILE A 214 6.65 11.47 -6.01
C ILE A 214 7.37 11.04 -7.28
N VAL A 215 7.10 9.81 -7.72
CA VAL A 215 7.66 9.23 -8.94
C VAL A 215 6.58 9.05 -9.98
N ILE A 216 6.83 9.58 -11.17
CA ILE A 216 5.95 9.41 -12.32
C ILE A 216 6.69 8.54 -13.34
N SER A 217 6.20 7.32 -13.51
CA SER A 217 6.80 6.29 -14.36
C SER A 217 5.72 5.68 -15.28
N PRO A 218 5.45 6.32 -16.43
CA PRO A 218 4.49 5.81 -17.39
C PRO A 218 4.87 4.41 -17.89
N LYS A 219 3.92 3.46 -17.90
CA LYS A 219 4.22 2.07 -18.28
C LYS A 219 4.55 1.88 -19.76
N VAL A 220 3.99 2.72 -20.63
CA VAL A 220 4.21 2.69 -22.09
C VAL A 220 4.94 3.95 -22.50
N ILE A 221 6.03 3.80 -23.25
CA ILE A 221 6.79 4.91 -23.80
C ILE A 221 6.47 5.03 -25.30
N PRO A 222 6.03 6.21 -25.79
CA PRO A 222 5.73 6.42 -27.19
C PRO A 222 6.96 6.25 -28.09
N ARG A 223 6.75 5.76 -29.32
CA ARG A 223 7.83 5.54 -30.30
C ARG A 223 8.09 6.74 -31.21
N ASN A 224 7.06 7.48 -31.58
CA ASN A 224 7.15 8.57 -32.56
C ASN A 224 7.13 9.95 -31.88
N HIS A 225 7.58 10.97 -32.61
CA HIS A 225 7.78 12.32 -32.05
C HIS A 225 6.47 13.01 -31.63
N SER A 226 5.41 12.90 -32.42
CA SER A 226 4.11 13.55 -32.14
C SER A 226 3.44 12.99 -30.89
N GLU A 227 3.39 11.65 -30.75
CA GLU A 227 2.90 11.03 -29.52
C GLU A 227 3.77 11.40 -28.32
N ASN A 228 5.09 11.53 -28.52
CA ASN A 228 6.02 11.93 -27.47
C ASN A 228 5.74 13.35 -26.97
N VAL A 229 5.34 14.29 -27.83
CA VAL A 229 4.97 15.67 -27.43
C VAL A 229 3.69 15.68 -26.60
N GLU A 230 2.61 15.05 -27.07
CA GLU A 230 1.34 15.00 -26.34
C GLU A 230 1.49 14.25 -25.02
N PHE A 231 2.19 13.11 -25.05
CA PHE A 231 2.54 12.34 -23.87
C PHE A 231 3.30 13.17 -22.86
N LYS A 232 4.39 13.86 -23.26
CA LYS A 232 5.15 14.75 -22.38
C LYS A 232 4.28 15.86 -21.81
N ARG A 233 3.43 16.48 -22.63
CA ARG A 233 2.51 17.55 -22.19
C ARG A 233 1.56 17.03 -21.10
N ARG A 234 0.89 15.90 -21.35
CA ARG A 234 -0.02 15.28 -20.37
C ARG A 234 0.68 15.05 -19.05
N TRP A 235 1.84 14.39 -19.10
CA TRP A 235 2.58 14.05 -17.89
C TRP A 235 3.12 15.27 -17.15
N ASN A 236 3.59 16.30 -17.87
CA ASN A 236 4.04 17.55 -17.26
C ASN A 236 2.91 18.26 -16.49
N ILE A 237 1.67 18.22 -17.00
CA ILE A 237 0.51 18.74 -16.26
C ILE A 237 0.34 17.98 -14.93
N ILE A 238 0.42 16.65 -14.96
CA ILE A 238 0.34 15.81 -13.75
C ILE A 238 1.46 16.18 -12.78
N LYS A 239 2.70 16.24 -13.27
CA LYS A 239 3.88 16.58 -12.47
C LYS A 239 3.72 17.94 -11.80
N ASN A 240 3.33 18.96 -12.55
CA ASN A 240 3.21 20.32 -12.05
C ASN A 240 2.08 20.42 -11.01
N ASN A 241 0.95 19.76 -11.25
CA ASN A 241 -0.14 19.70 -10.26
C ASN A 241 0.32 19.04 -8.96
N LEU A 242 0.93 17.86 -9.04
CA LEU A 242 1.41 17.13 -7.86
C LEU A 242 2.52 17.89 -7.13
N ALA A 243 3.45 18.52 -7.85
CA ALA A 243 4.49 19.35 -7.25
C ALA A 243 3.92 20.60 -6.56
N GLY A 244 2.91 21.24 -7.16
CA GLY A 244 2.23 22.39 -6.56
C GLY A 244 1.49 22.06 -5.26
N LEU A 245 0.91 20.87 -5.17
CA LEU A 245 0.26 20.36 -3.96
C LEU A 245 1.23 19.86 -2.89
N ASN A 246 2.48 19.56 -3.27
CA ASN A 246 3.50 18.97 -2.39
C ASN A 246 4.84 19.74 -2.55
N PRO A 247 4.90 21.03 -2.17
CA PRO A 247 5.99 21.94 -2.56
C PRO A 247 7.38 21.54 -2.06
N ASN A 248 7.47 20.74 -0.99
CA ASN A 248 8.72 20.28 -0.41
C ASN A 248 9.07 18.83 -0.79
N VAL A 249 8.26 18.18 -1.62
CA VAL A 249 8.43 16.78 -2.00
C VAL A 249 8.97 16.72 -3.43
N PRO A 250 10.13 16.09 -3.67
CA PRO A 250 10.68 15.96 -5.01
C PRO A 250 9.72 15.14 -5.90
N CYS A 251 9.29 15.75 -7.00
CA CYS A 251 8.41 15.12 -7.99
C CYS A 251 9.18 14.90 -9.31
N GLN A 252 9.45 13.65 -9.66
CA GLN A 252 10.35 13.30 -10.76
C GLN A 252 9.76 12.29 -11.75
N PHE A 253 10.16 12.46 -13.02
CA PHE A 253 9.98 11.44 -14.03
C PHE A 253 11.09 10.41 -13.93
N ILE A 254 10.72 9.14 -13.94
CA ILE A 254 11.65 8.02 -14.02
C ILE A 254 11.41 7.28 -15.32
#